data_AF-A0A7C8HZ66-F1
#
_entry.id   AF-A0A7C8HZ66-F1
#
_cell.length_a   1.000
_cell.length_b   1.000
_cell.length_c   1.000
_cell.angle_alpha   90.00
_cell.angle_beta   90.00
_cell.angle_gamma   90.00
#
_symmetry.space_group_name_H-M   'P 1'
#
loop_
_entity.id
_entity.type
_entity.pdbx_description
1 polymer ?
#
loop_
_entity_poly.entity_id
_entity_poly.type
_entity_poly.pdbx_seq_one_letter_code
_entity_poly.pdbx_strand_id
1 'polypeptide(L)'
;MHAAYILSSSDCLRYFKWQKRWRPENSEPGYFSSALEYHEFFRYPNGPDLNHADTQYAHSFGQPKTAVLCGHILHPLDDKVGINCPVCEVQMCLNFLGAIMEAWKKVGGPLASSTGSVSSVGYSLRQAWHMARLELLTIMGTHELSADLELLWTRDRSKDEISRASSTYSATNAVELAKQCADISCVVDMMPPSVITKPVKKKKKTVQFTADTEESSGRTMSAFARGTADYDPGPHACLSPDGYFDTSKLRDLLYNVQQCKIFSTKSEEDFWEWNMDLNLLPNQVDDAETAEELREQLSELVTNDYDCADQDHKEAMDMQMKESDSAIVQVDYNGTLLDYCLVTTSDPDEDMVPQTRMRTKA
;
A
#
# COMPACT_ATOMS: atom_id res chain seq x y z
N MET A 1 -1.19 0.48 3.78
CA MET A 1 -0.80 -0.94 3.63
C MET A 1 -1.73 -1.61 2.63
N HIS A 2 -1.22 -2.29 1.61
CA HIS A 2 -2.07 -2.87 0.56
C HIS A 2 -2.93 -4.04 1.09
N ALA A 3 -4.25 -3.91 0.97
CA ALA A 3 -5.25 -4.80 1.53
C ALA A 3 -5.12 -6.24 1.02
N ALA A 4 -4.72 -6.42 -0.24
CA ALA A 4 -4.48 -7.75 -0.83
C ALA A 4 -3.39 -8.56 -0.09
N TYR A 5 -2.54 -7.94 0.73
CA TYR A 5 -1.58 -8.68 1.53
C TYR A 5 -2.20 -9.35 2.76
N ILE A 6 -3.29 -8.81 3.31
CA ILE A 6 -3.90 -9.33 4.55
C ILE A 6 -5.33 -9.86 4.37
N LEU A 7 -6.01 -9.49 3.29
CA LEU A 7 -7.35 -9.95 2.96
C LEU A 7 -7.32 -11.12 1.97
N SER A 8 -8.39 -11.91 1.96
CA SER A 8 -8.68 -12.82 0.85
C SER A 8 -8.99 -12.03 -0.43
N SER A 9 -8.87 -12.63 -1.62
CA SER A 9 -9.20 -11.95 -2.88
C SER A 9 -10.64 -11.43 -2.89
N SER A 10 -11.60 -12.21 -2.37
CA SER A 10 -13.00 -11.82 -2.28
C SER A 10 -13.24 -10.67 -1.29
N ASP A 11 -12.57 -10.68 -0.14
CA ASP A 11 -12.66 -9.58 0.83
C ASP A 11 -11.95 -8.32 0.33
N CYS A 12 -10.89 -8.46 -0.45
CA CYS A 12 -10.22 -7.32 -1.06
C CYS A 12 -11.13 -6.60 -2.07
N LEU A 13 -11.83 -7.34 -2.95
CA LEU A 13 -12.83 -6.75 -3.84
C LEU A 13 -13.96 -6.06 -3.07
N ARG A 14 -14.44 -6.68 -1.99
CA ARG A 14 -15.43 -6.05 -1.10
C ARG A 14 -14.89 -4.77 -0.47
N TYR A 15 -13.62 -4.77 -0.07
CA TYR A 15 -12.95 -3.62 0.51
C TYR A 15 -12.77 -2.48 -0.49
N PHE A 16 -12.40 -2.77 -1.74
CA PHE A 16 -12.36 -1.76 -2.80
C PHE A 16 -13.72 -1.11 -3.02
N LYS A 17 -14.79 -1.93 -3.14
CA LYS A 17 -16.18 -1.45 -3.26
C LYS A 17 -16.58 -0.59 -2.04
N TRP A 18 -16.17 -1.01 -0.84
CA TRP A 18 -16.40 -0.27 0.40
C TRP A 18 -15.67 1.07 0.41
N GLN A 19 -14.37 1.11 0.09
CA GLN A 19 -13.59 2.35 0.04
C GLN A 19 -14.15 3.33 -0.99
N LYS A 20 -14.50 2.85 -2.19
CA LYS A 20 -15.10 3.70 -3.24
C LYS A 20 -16.38 4.40 -2.77
N ARG A 21 -17.15 3.75 -1.89
CA ARG A 21 -18.40 4.29 -1.38
C ARG A 21 -18.21 5.25 -0.20
N TRP A 22 -17.20 5.05 0.63
CA TRP A 22 -17.11 5.71 1.94
C TRP A 22 -15.87 6.59 2.16
N ARG A 23 -14.82 6.43 1.35
CA ARG A 23 -13.64 7.28 1.47
C ARG A 23 -13.77 8.57 0.66
N PRO A 24 -13.11 9.66 1.11
CA PRO A 24 -12.91 10.83 0.29
C PRO A 24 -12.21 10.45 -1.02
N GLU A 25 -12.58 11.14 -2.10
CA GLU A 25 -12.11 10.89 -3.46
C GLU A 25 -10.58 10.90 -3.65
N ASN A 26 -9.83 11.43 -2.68
CA ASN A 26 -8.36 11.57 -2.74
C ASN A 26 -7.61 10.42 -2.05
N SER A 27 -8.31 9.39 -1.59
CA SER A 27 -7.67 8.24 -0.95
C SER A 27 -7.19 7.22 -1.98
N GLU A 28 -5.94 6.76 -1.84
CA GLU A 28 -5.41 5.65 -2.63
C GLU A 28 -6.22 4.36 -2.35
N PRO A 29 -6.92 3.80 -3.35
CA PRO A 29 -7.75 2.63 -3.16
C PRO A 29 -6.89 1.39 -2.95
N GLY A 30 -7.40 0.44 -2.17
CA GLY A 30 -6.72 -0.82 -1.87
C GLY A 30 -5.73 -0.72 -0.72
N TYR A 31 -5.61 0.43 -0.05
CA TYR A 31 -4.71 0.60 1.09
C TYR A 31 -5.47 0.90 2.38
N PHE A 32 -5.17 0.13 3.43
CA PHE A 32 -5.53 0.48 4.80
C PHE A 32 -4.61 1.58 5.30
N SER A 33 -5.18 2.69 5.79
CA SER A 33 -4.44 3.79 6.41
C SER A 33 -4.40 3.74 7.93
N SER A 34 -5.27 2.95 8.57
CA SER A 34 -5.36 2.84 10.04
C SER A 34 -5.98 1.52 10.48
N ALA A 35 -5.78 1.17 11.76
CA ALA A 35 -6.44 0.05 12.40
C ALA A 35 -7.96 0.24 12.51
N LEU A 36 -8.41 1.50 12.68
CA LEU A 36 -9.83 1.83 12.70
C LEU A 36 -10.50 1.45 11.38
N GLU A 37 -9.91 1.83 10.24
CA GLU A 37 -10.46 1.51 8.93
C GLU A 37 -10.55 -0.01 8.71
N TYR A 38 -9.49 -0.74 9.08
CA TYR A 38 -9.48 -2.20 9.02
C TYR A 38 -10.67 -2.78 9.77
N HIS A 39 -10.93 -2.29 10.98
CA HIS A 39 -12.06 -2.75 11.77
C HIS A 39 -13.41 -2.32 11.21
N GLU A 40 -13.54 -1.08 10.72
CA GLU A 40 -14.77 -0.57 10.12
C GLU A 40 -15.19 -1.37 8.88
N PHE A 41 -14.24 -1.78 8.05
CA PHE A 41 -14.52 -2.64 6.90
C PHE A 41 -15.22 -3.95 7.31
N PHE A 42 -14.71 -4.65 8.32
CA PHE A 42 -15.32 -5.90 8.79
C PHE A 42 -16.63 -5.69 9.53
N ARG A 43 -16.73 -4.59 10.28
CA ARG A 43 -17.92 -4.26 11.06
C ARG A 43 -19.09 -3.83 10.18
N TYR A 44 -18.78 -3.09 9.12
CA TYR A 44 -19.76 -2.48 8.23
C TYR A 44 -19.51 -2.88 6.79
N PRO A 45 -19.78 -4.15 6.42
CA PRO A 45 -19.49 -4.64 5.08
C PRO A 45 -20.32 -3.93 3.99
N ASN A 46 -21.47 -3.38 4.36
CA ASN A 46 -22.32 -2.56 3.48
C ASN A 46 -22.07 -1.05 3.67
N GLY A 47 -21.14 -0.69 4.55
CA GLY A 47 -20.84 0.68 4.92
C GLY A 47 -21.38 1.14 6.27
N PRO A 48 -20.72 2.13 6.91
CA PRO A 48 -21.26 2.77 8.09
C PRO A 48 -22.59 3.43 7.72
N ASP A 49 -23.62 3.20 8.53
CA ASP A 49 -24.87 3.93 8.42
C ASP A 49 -24.58 5.39 8.84
N LEU A 50 -24.21 6.26 7.88
CA LEU A 50 -23.81 7.65 8.13
C LEU A 50 -24.91 8.49 8.81
N ASN A 51 -26.12 7.94 8.95
CA ASN A 51 -27.17 8.48 9.81
C ASN A 51 -26.74 8.55 11.30
N HIS A 52 -25.60 8.00 11.69
CA HIS A 52 -25.00 8.19 13.02
C HIS A 52 -24.44 9.60 13.28
N ALA A 53 -24.36 10.49 12.29
CA ALA A 53 -23.95 11.88 12.53
C ALA A 53 -25.00 12.69 13.33
N ASP A 54 -26.25 12.20 13.41
CA ASP A 54 -27.35 12.88 14.10
C ASP A 54 -27.65 12.34 15.51
N THR A 55 -26.79 11.50 16.09
CA THR A 55 -26.88 11.22 17.54
C THR A 55 -26.43 12.44 18.34
N GLN A 56 -27.29 13.45 18.41
CA GLN A 56 -27.31 14.41 19.50
C GLN A 56 -27.56 13.62 20.79
N TYR A 57 -26.48 13.24 21.47
CA TYR A 57 -26.52 12.53 22.73
C TYR A 57 -27.09 13.45 23.82
N ALA A 58 -28.41 13.42 23.98
CA ALA A 58 -29.04 13.84 25.23
C ALA A 58 -28.62 12.84 26.32
N HIS A 59 -27.46 13.05 26.93
CA HIS A 59 -27.07 12.33 28.13
C HIS A 59 -28.06 12.68 29.23
N SER A 60 -29.02 11.79 29.47
CA SER A 60 -29.89 11.88 30.64
C SER A 60 -29.02 11.92 31.88
N PHE A 61 -29.13 13.01 32.65
CA PHE A 61 -28.42 13.18 33.91
C PHE A 61 -28.59 11.93 34.79
N GLY A 62 -27.49 11.29 35.16
CA GLY A 62 -27.48 10.11 36.04
C GLY A 62 -27.44 8.75 35.35
N GLN A 63 -27.47 8.68 34.02
CA GLN A 63 -27.22 7.43 33.29
C GLN A 63 -25.72 7.21 33.06
N PRO A 64 -25.23 5.95 33.10
CA PRO A 64 -23.85 5.65 32.76
C PRO A 64 -23.58 6.04 31.29
N LYS A 65 -22.40 6.63 31.06
CA LYS A 65 -21.95 6.96 29.70
C LYS A 65 -21.66 5.67 28.95
N THR A 66 -22.08 5.58 27.69
CA THR A 66 -21.79 4.43 26.82
C THR A 66 -21.14 4.91 25.53
N ALA A 67 -20.14 4.18 25.05
CA ALA A 67 -19.51 4.45 23.76
C ALA A 67 -20.51 4.24 22.61
N VAL A 68 -20.45 5.13 21.61
CA VAL A 68 -21.43 5.23 20.53
C VAL A 68 -21.57 3.94 19.74
N LEU A 69 -20.44 3.44 19.22
CA LEU A 69 -20.48 2.27 18.36
C LEU A 69 -20.51 0.99 19.17
N CYS A 70 -19.60 0.78 20.13
CA CYS A 70 -19.50 -0.51 20.81
C CYS A 70 -20.53 -0.70 21.94
N GLY A 71 -21.23 0.34 22.39
CA GLY A 71 -22.24 0.25 23.47
C GLY A 71 -21.66 -0.05 24.86
N HIS A 72 -20.34 -0.10 24.98
CA HIS A 72 -19.66 -0.37 26.24
C HIS A 72 -19.80 0.79 27.22
N ILE A 73 -20.02 0.47 28.49
CA ILE A 73 -20.09 1.46 29.57
C ILE A 73 -18.70 2.06 29.78
N LEU A 74 -18.60 3.38 29.69
CA LEU A 74 -17.37 4.15 29.86
C LEU A 74 -17.14 4.51 31.33
N HIS A 75 -15.88 4.73 31.67
CA HIS A 75 -15.50 5.22 32.98
C HIS A 75 -16.13 6.61 33.23
N PRO A 76 -16.59 6.95 34.47
CA PRO A 76 -17.25 8.24 34.73
C PRO A 76 -16.43 9.48 34.37
N LEU A 77 -15.09 9.39 34.49
CA LEU A 77 -14.16 10.45 34.09
C LEU A 77 -14.00 10.62 32.59
N ASP A 78 -14.34 9.61 31.79
CA ASP A 78 -14.18 9.70 30.35
C ASP A 78 -15.17 10.74 29.80
N ASP A 79 -14.62 11.89 29.42
CA ASP A 79 -15.35 13.03 28.87
C ASP A 79 -15.49 12.91 27.36
N LYS A 80 -14.65 12.08 26.73
CA LYS A 80 -14.78 11.72 25.34
C LYS A 80 -15.95 10.77 25.24
N VAL A 81 -17.06 11.26 24.70
CA VAL A 81 -18.05 10.38 24.07
C VAL A 81 -17.41 9.87 22.79
N GLY A 82 -16.41 9.01 22.96
CA GLY A 82 -15.65 8.41 21.88
C GLY A 82 -16.58 7.58 21.04
N ILE A 83 -16.26 7.52 19.75
CA ILE A 83 -16.89 6.60 18.80
C ILE A 83 -16.76 5.16 19.33
N ASN A 84 -15.60 4.82 19.90
CA ASN A 84 -15.29 3.55 20.53
C ASN A 84 -14.83 3.75 21.99
N CYS A 85 -14.95 2.72 22.83
CA CYS A 85 -14.35 2.76 24.16
C CYS A 85 -12.83 2.49 24.09
N PRO A 86 -12.04 2.95 25.09
CA PRO A 86 -10.59 2.76 25.13
C PRO A 86 -10.12 1.33 24.86
N VAL A 87 -10.82 0.34 25.45
CA VAL A 87 -10.50 -1.08 25.28
C VAL A 87 -10.70 -1.52 23.83
N CYS A 88 -11.79 -1.07 23.17
CA CYS A 88 -12.02 -1.39 21.77
C CYS A 88 -10.99 -0.72 20.85
N GLU A 89 -10.57 0.51 21.14
CA GLU A 89 -9.51 1.22 20.39
C GLU A 89 -8.20 0.41 20.39
N VAL A 90 -7.76 -0.04 21.57
CA VAL A 90 -6.60 -0.93 21.69
C VAL A 90 -6.84 -2.26 20.97
N GLN A 91 -8.00 -2.89 21.15
CA GLN A 91 -8.32 -4.18 20.52
C GLN A 91 -8.30 -4.10 18.99
N MET A 92 -8.79 -3.00 18.39
CA MET A 92 -8.75 -2.77 16.94
C MET A 92 -7.30 -2.77 16.42
N CYS A 93 -6.40 -2.05 17.10
CA CYS A 93 -4.98 -2.02 16.76
C CYS A 93 -4.33 -3.40 16.87
N LEU A 94 -4.64 -4.12 17.94
CA LEU A 94 -4.11 -5.47 18.16
C LEU A 94 -4.61 -6.47 17.11
N ASN A 95 -5.89 -6.40 16.73
CA ASN A 95 -6.45 -7.24 15.67
C ASN A 95 -5.78 -6.94 14.32
N PHE A 96 -5.55 -5.68 14.01
CA PHE A 96 -4.89 -5.26 12.78
C PHE A 96 -3.43 -5.71 12.71
N LEU A 97 -2.69 -5.54 13.82
CA LEU A 97 -1.34 -6.08 13.97
C LEU A 97 -1.32 -7.60 13.81
N GLY A 98 -2.30 -8.31 14.37
CA GLY A 98 -2.47 -9.76 14.21
C GLY A 98 -2.60 -10.17 12.74
N ALA A 99 -3.45 -9.49 11.99
CA ALA A 99 -3.65 -9.76 10.55
C ALA A 99 -2.37 -9.52 9.74
N ILE A 100 -1.65 -8.43 10.01
CA ILE A 100 -0.37 -8.14 9.36
C ILE A 100 0.68 -9.22 9.69
N MET A 101 0.78 -9.65 10.96
CA MET A 101 1.72 -10.69 11.35
C MET A 101 1.39 -12.05 10.71
N GLU A 102 0.12 -12.39 10.58
CA GLU A 102 -0.30 -13.63 9.91
C GLU A 102 0.10 -13.60 8.43
N ALA A 103 -0.16 -12.50 7.73
CA ALA A 103 0.28 -12.29 6.35
C ALA A 103 1.81 -12.34 6.22
N TRP A 104 2.52 -11.69 7.14
CA TRP A 104 3.98 -11.68 7.14
C TRP A 104 4.55 -13.09 7.33
N LYS A 105 3.95 -13.90 8.22
CA LYS A 105 4.33 -15.30 8.41
C LYS A 105 4.15 -16.12 7.13
N LYS A 106 3.10 -15.87 6.33
CA LYS A 106 2.85 -16.57 5.06
C LYS A 106 3.96 -16.32 4.03
N VAL A 107 4.59 -15.14 4.03
CA VAL A 107 5.73 -14.81 3.16
C VAL A 107 7.10 -15.12 3.77
N GLY A 108 7.16 -15.98 4.79
CA GLY A 108 8.39 -16.43 5.45
C GLY A 108 8.75 -15.68 6.75
N GLY A 109 7.95 -14.69 7.14
CA GLY A 109 8.10 -13.95 8.38
C GLY A 109 9.24 -12.91 8.37
N PRO A 110 9.52 -12.29 9.53
CA PRO A 110 10.51 -11.23 9.65
C PRO A 110 11.95 -11.66 9.33
N LEU A 111 12.25 -12.96 9.46
CA LEU A 111 13.58 -13.55 9.29
C LEU A 111 13.86 -14.12 7.89
N ALA A 112 12.90 -14.03 6.96
CA ALA A 112 13.03 -14.58 5.61
C ALA A 112 14.18 -13.98 4.78
N SER A 113 14.75 -12.84 5.20
CA SER A 113 15.81 -12.12 4.48
C SER A 113 17.16 -12.86 4.32
N SER A 114 17.30 -14.07 4.86
CA SER A 114 18.59 -14.77 4.94
C SER A 114 19.05 -15.41 3.62
N THR A 115 18.15 -15.63 2.66
CA THR A 115 18.41 -16.52 1.50
C THR A 115 18.49 -15.83 0.13
N GLY A 116 18.47 -14.50 0.05
CA GLY A 116 19.04 -13.77 -1.10
C GLY A 116 18.12 -12.89 -1.93
N SER A 117 16.85 -12.71 -1.58
CA SER A 117 15.99 -11.65 -2.11
C SER A 117 14.93 -11.33 -1.06
N VAL A 118 14.84 -10.08 -0.61
CA VAL A 118 13.72 -9.65 0.23
C VAL A 118 12.57 -9.39 -0.72
N SER A 119 11.52 -10.21 -0.67
CA SER A 119 10.33 -9.94 -1.46
C SER A 119 9.80 -8.54 -1.11
N SER A 120 9.44 -7.76 -2.12
CA SER A 120 8.79 -6.45 -1.95
C SER A 120 7.57 -6.54 -1.02
N VAL A 121 6.82 -7.64 -1.08
CA VAL A 121 5.69 -7.95 -0.19
C VAL A 121 6.14 -7.99 1.27
N GLY A 122 7.27 -8.65 1.55
CA GLY A 122 7.86 -8.67 2.89
C GLY A 122 8.29 -7.28 3.38
N TYR A 123 8.77 -6.41 2.48
CA TYR A 123 9.09 -5.02 2.81
C TYR A 123 7.82 -4.20 3.10
N SER A 124 6.79 -4.32 2.27
CA SER A 124 5.50 -3.64 2.47
C SER A 124 4.80 -4.08 3.77
N LEU A 125 4.82 -5.38 4.10
CA LEU A 125 4.28 -5.91 5.35
C LEU A 125 5.06 -5.42 6.58
N ARG A 126 6.39 -5.26 6.46
CA ARG A 126 7.21 -4.65 7.51
C ARG A 126 6.83 -3.19 7.74
N GLN A 127 6.69 -2.40 6.68
CA GLN A 127 6.26 -1.00 6.79
C GLN A 127 4.87 -0.89 7.42
N ALA A 128 3.94 -1.74 6.99
CA ALA A 128 2.60 -1.81 7.57
C ALA A 128 2.61 -2.12 9.06
N TRP A 129 3.44 -3.09 9.49
CA TRP A 129 3.58 -3.45 10.88
C TRP A 129 4.14 -2.28 11.71
N HIS A 130 5.13 -1.56 11.20
CA HIS A 130 5.65 -0.36 11.88
C HIS A 130 4.59 0.73 12.01
N MET A 131 3.80 0.97 10.96
CA MET A 131 2.70 1.92 10.98
C MET A 131 1.65 1.54 12.05
N ALA A 132 1.17 0.29 12.03
CA ALA A 132 0.16 -0.18 12.99
C ALA A 132 0.69 -0.18 14.44
N ARG A 133 1.99 -0.44 14.66
CA ARG A 133 2.61 -0.31 15.98
C ARG A 133 2.69 1.12 16.44
N LEU A 134 3.02 2.06 15.56
CA LEU A 134 3.08 3.47 15.90
C LEU A 134 1.69 4.00 16.27
N GLU A 135 0.66 3.57 15.56
CA GLU A 135 -0.74 3.87 15.89
C GLU A 135 -1.12 3.33 17.28
N LEU A 136 -0.82 2.06 17.57
CA LEU A 136 -1.03 1.47 18.89
C LEU A 136 -0.30 2.24 20.00
N LEU A 137 0.97 2.61 19.80
CA LEU A 137 1.74 3.39 20.77
C LEU A 137 1.13 4.78 21.03
N THR A 138 0.61 5.42 19.98
CA THR A 138 -0.05 6.72 20.10
C THR A 138 -1.34 6.62 20.92
N ILE A 139 -2.14 5.59 20.67
CA ILE A 139 -3.37 5.30 21.42
C ILE A 139 -3.04 4.95 22.87
N MET A 140 -2.05 4.09 23.10
CA MET A 140 -1.57 3.75 24.44
C MET A 140 -1.12 4.98 25.23
N GLY A 141 -0.31 5.88 24.64
CA GLY A 141 0.13 7.09 25.33
C GLY A 141 -1.04 8.00 25.76
N THR A 142 -2.11 8.04 24.98
CA THR A 142 -3.34 8.75 25.35
C THR A 142 -4.05 8.07 26.52
N HIS A 143 -4.15 6.73 26.52
CA HIS A 143 -4.81 5.98 27.58
C HIS A 143 -4.00 5.87 28.87
N GLU A 144 -2.67 5.90 28.82
CA GLU A 144 -1.82 5.94 30.02
C GLU A 144 -2.08 7.21 30.84
N LEU A 145 -2.17 8.37 30.16
CA LEU A 145 -2.56 9.62 30.81
C LEU A 145 -3.96 9.54 31.42
N SER A 146 -4.93 8.97 30.71
CA SER A 146 -6.28 8.77 31.24
C SER A 146 -6.31 7.78 32.43
N ALA A 147 -5.51 6.72 32.39
CA ALA A 147 -5.41 5.74 33.47
C ALA A 147 -4.82 6.36 34.76
N ASP A 148 -3.84 7.25 34.63
CA ASP A 148 -3.31 8.00 35.78
C ASP A 148 -4.39 8.90 36.42
N LEU A 149 -5.25 9.53 35.60
CA LEU A 149 -6.39 10.31 36.08
C LEU A 149 -7.46 9.43 36.74
N GLU A 150 -7.75 8.24 36.19
CA GLU A 150 -8.63 7.25 36.81
C GLU A 150 -8.12 6.85 38.18
N LEU A 151 -6.81 6.58 38.32
CA LEU A 151 -6.20 6.25 39.59
C LEU A 151 -6.35 7.37 40.62
N LEU A 152 -6.13 8.63 40.23
CA LEU A 152 -6.35 9.77 41.12
C LEU A 152 -7.82 9.89 41.53
N TRP A 153 -8.75 9.68 40.60
CA TRP A 153 -10.18 9.72 40.89
C TRP A 153 -10.62 8.65 41.88
N THR A 154 -10.02 7.46 41.86
CA THR A 154 -10.35 6.41 42.85
C THR A 154 -9.97 6.76 44.29
N ARG A 155 -9.05 7.70 44.53
CA ARG A 155 -8.58 8.04 45.89
C ARG A 155 -9.63 8.76 46.74
N ASP A 156 -10.44 9.61 46.10
CA ASP A 156 -11.37 10.51 46.79
C ASP A 156 -12.83 10.05 46.71
N ARG A 157 -13.08 8.81 46.26
CA ARG A 157 -14.42 8.28 45.95
C ARG A 157 -14.87 7.17 46.90
N SER A 158 -16.19 7.02 47.02
CA SER A 158 -16.77 5.96 47.83
C SER A 158 -16.49 4.58 47.23
N LYS A 159 -16.46 3.53 48.08
CA LYS A 159 -16.25 2.14 47.62
C LYS A 159 -17.28 1.71 46.57
N ASP A 160 -18.52 2.18 46.69
CA ASP A 160 -19.60 1.86 45.75
C ASP A 160 -19.40 2.54 44.38
N GLU A 161 -18.82 3.74 44.34
CA GLU A 161 -18.42 4.39 43.10
C GLU A 161 -17.25 3.66 42.44
N ILE A 162 -16.24 3.26 43.22
CA ILE A 162 -15.07 2.52 42.71
C ILE A 162 -15.50 1.16 42.15
N SER A 163 -16.38 0.44 42.86
CA SER A 163 -16.91 -0.84 42.40
C SER A 163 -17.65 -0.70 41.06
N ARG A 164 -18.50 0.31 40.90
CA ARG A 164 -19.18 0.60 39.62
C ARG A 164 -18.22 1.01 38.52
N ALA A 165 -17.16 1.74 38.84
CA ALA A 165 -16.14 2.14 37.87
C ALA A 165 -15.30 0.94 37.39
N SER A 166 -15.05 -0.05 38.27
CA SER A 166 -14.21 -1.22 37.96
C SER A 166 -14.80 -2.14 36.89
N SER A 167 -16.12 -2.13 36.69
CA SER A 167 -16.81 -2.90 35.65
C SER A 167 -16.95 -2.16 34.32
N THR A 168 -16.35 -0.97 34.20
CA THR A 168 -16.40 -0.17 32.96
C THR A 168 -15.25 -0.50 32.02
N TYR A 169 -15.40 -0.14 30.75
CA TYR A 169 -14.35 -0.26 29.74
C TYR A 169 -13.46 0.98 29.80
N SER A 170 -12.61 1.00 30.83
CA SER A 170 -11.79 2.14 31.22
C SER A 170 -10.45 2.22 30.47
N ALA A 171 -9.75 3.34 30.60
CA ALA A 171 -8.41 3.49 30.07
C ALA A 171 -7.40 2.58 30.79
N THR A 172 -7.59 2.36 32.10
CA THR A 172 -6.79 1.38 32.87
C THR A 172 -6.87 -0.01 32.25
N ASN A 173 -8.08 -0.48 31.92
CA ASN A 173 -8.28 -1.78 31.28
C ASN A 173 -7.67 -1.84 29.87
N ALA A 174 -7.71 -0.74 29.13
CA ALA A 174 -7.11 -0.65 27.79
C ALA A 174 -5.56 -0.76 27.84
N VAL A 175 -4.92 -0.07 28.80
CA VAL A 175 -3.47 -0.14 29.01
C VAL A 175 -3.05 -1.54 29.47
N GLU A 176 -3.83 -2.17 30.35
CA GLU A 176 -3.58 -3.53 30.79
C GLU A 176 -3.67 -4.53 29.62
N LEU A 177 -4.72 -4.43 28.80
CA LEU A 177 -4.88 -5.25 27.59
C LEU A 177 -3.68 -5.10 26.64
N ALA A 178 -3.25 -3.86 26.40
CA ALA A 178 -2.10 -3.60 25.53
C ALA A 178 -0.81 -4.23 26.08
N LYS A 179 -0.57 -4.16 27.40
CA LYS A 179 0.60 -4.77 28.07
C LYS A 179 0.59 -6.29 27.97
N GLN A 180 -0.56 -6.92 28.20
CA GLN A 180 -0.70 -8.38 28.07
C GLN A 180 -0.37 -8.86 26.64
N CYS A 181 -0.69 -8.06 25.62
CA CYS A 181 -0.37 -8.39 24.24
C CYS A 181 1.05 -7.98 23.81
N ALA A 182 1.65 -6.97 24.44
CA ALA A 182 3.04 -6.58 24.19
C ALA A 182 4.01 -7.72 24.53
N ASP A 183 3.73 -8.49 25.59
CA ASP A 183 4.52 -9.67 25.99
C ASP A 183 4.53 -10.77 24.91
N ILE A 184 3.51 -10.82 24.05
CA ILE A 184 3.42 -11.77 22.93
C ILE A 184 4.31 -11.32 21.76
N SER A 185 4.55 -10.01 21.60
CA SER A 185 5.44 -9.45 20.56
C SER A 185 6.93 -9.49 20.91
N CYS A 186 7.30 -9.79 22.17
CA CYS A 186 8.71 -9.93 22.59
C CYS A 186 9.43 -11.10 21.89
N VAL A 187 8.69 -12.04 21.32
CA VAL A 187 9.29 -13.19 20.60
C VAL A 187 9.90 -12.77 19.26
N VAL A 188 9.59 -11.56 18.76
CA VAL A 188 10.16 -11.01 17.52
C VAL A 188 11.44 -10.20 17.75
N ASP A 189 11.82 -9.90 19.01
CA ASP A 189 13.13 -9.33 19.37
C ASP A 189 14.28 -10.35 19.27
N MET A 190 13.99 -11.54 18.76
CA MET A 190 14.99 -12.47 18.21
C MET A 190 15.42 -12.03 16.80
N MET A 191 15.57 -10.73 16.53
CA MET A 191 16.50 -10.34 15.48
C MET A 191 17.88 -10.79 15.98
N PRO A 192 18.52 -11.79 15.37
CA PRO A 192 19.90 -12.08 15.70
C PRO A 192 20.67 -10.76 15.51
N PRO A 193 21.48 -10.32 16.50
CA PRO A 193 22.24 -9.08 16.38
C PRO A 193 22.92 -9.10 15.03
N SER A 194 22.64 -8.09 14.19
CA SER A 194 23.01 -8.06 12.77
C SER A 194 24.32 -8.80 12.55
N VAL A 195 24.22 -10.04 12.09
CA VAL A 195 25.40 -10.84 11.81
C VAL A 195 26.03 -10.12 10.64
N ILE A 196 27.09 -9.36 10.92
CA ILE A 196 27.96 -8.76 9.91
C ILE A 196 28.52 -9.96 9.13
N THR A 197 27.80 -10.35 8.08
CA THR A 197 28.18 -11.45 7.23
C THR A 197 29.46 -11.02 6.53
N LYS A 198 30.56 -11.70 6.85
CA LYS A 198 31.83 -11.50 6.17
C LYS A 198 31.56 -11.65 4.67
N PRO A 199 32.00 -10.71 3.81
CA PRO A 199 31.70 -10.74 2.40
C PRO A 199 32.15 -12.07 1.79
N VAL A 200 31.21 -12.82 1.23
CA VAL A 200 31.49 -14.08 0.54
C VAL A 200 32.35 -13.75 -0.68
N LYS A 201 33.58 -14.26 -0.70
CA LYS A 201 34.50 -14.09 -1.83
C LYS A 201 33.97 -14.86 -3.05
N LYS A 202 33.13 -14.22 -3.88
CA LYS A 202 32.72 -14.79 -5.17
C LYS A 202 33.96 -14.99 -6.05
N LYS A 203 34.09 -16.16 -6.70
CA LYS A 203 35.15 -16.41 -7.68
C LYS A 203 35.09 -15.32 -8.76
N LYS A 204 36.19 -14.60 -8.97
CA LYS A 204 36.27 -13.57 -10.01
C LYS A 204 36.10 -14.27 -11.35
N LYS A 205 35.01 -13.96 -12.06
CA LYS A 205 34.88 -14.30 -13.49
C LYS A 205 35.87 -13.39 -14.23
N THR A 206 36.76 -13.97 -15.02
CA THR A 206 37.73 -13.23 -15.85
C THR A 206 37.15 -13.13 -17.26
N VAL A 207 36.90 -11.91 -17.73
CA VAL A 207 36.59 -11.62 -19.13
C VAL A 207 37.91 -11.47 -19.86
N GLN A 208 38.11 -12.21 -20.96
CA GLN A 208 39.22 -11.97 -21.87
C GLN A 208 38.73 -11.09 -23.01
N PHE A 209 39.43 -9.98 -23.24
CA PHE A 209 39.19 -9.10 -24.37
C PHE A 209 40.07 -9.53 -25.56
N THR A 210 39.62 -9.22 -26.77
CA THR A 210 40.39 -9.46 -27.99
C THR A 210 41.58 -8.51 -28.06
N ALA A 211 42.66 -8.89 -28.76
CA ALA A 211 43.93 -8.14 -28.77
C ALA A 211 43.84 -6.73 -29.37
N ASP A 212 42.76 -6.42 -30.09
CA ASP A 212 42.40 -5.12 -30.64
C ASP A 212 41.63 -4.24 -29.65
N THR A 213 41.32 -4.73 -28.44
CA THR A 213 40.67 -3.94 -27.40
C THR A 213 41.67 -2.96 -26.81
N GLU A 214 41.43 -1.68 -27.01
CA GLU A 214 42.31 -0.60 -26.56
C GLU A 214 42.23 -0.43 -25.03
N GLU A 215 43.22 -0.96 -24.28
CA GLU A 215 43.31 -0.85 -22.81
C GLU A 215 43.79 0.53 -22.32
N SER A 216 43.46 1.61 -23.04
CA SER A 216 43.73 2.97 -22.57
C SER A 216 43.02 3.23 -21.23
N SER A 217 43.38 4.29 -20.51
CA SER A 217 42.95 4.61 -19.14
C SER A 217 41.44 4.82 -18.92
N GLY A 218 40.60 4.37 -19.85
CA GLY A 218 39.18 4.66 -19.91
C GLY A 218 38.98 6.12 -20.31
N ARG A 219 38.00 6.37 -21.17
CA ARG A 219 37.48 7.72 -21.31
C ARG A 219 36.61 8.01 -20.08
N THR A 220 36.59 9.25 -19.62
CA THR A 220 35.66 9.67 -18.56
C THR A 220 34.22 9.55 -19.06
N MET A 221 33.25 9.39 -18.16
CA MET A 221 31.83 9.32 -18.55
C MET A 221 31.39 10.57 -19.34
N SER A 222 31.96 11.74 -19.05
CA SER A 222 31.71 12.98 -19.82
C SER A 222 32.14 12.85 -21.28
N ALA A 223 33.28 12.21 -21.56
CA ALA A 223 33.78 12.05 -22.93
C ALA A 223 32.90 11.17 -23.84
N PHE A 224 31.96 10.40 -23.28
CA PHE A 224 30.94 9.67 -24.06
C PHE A 224 29.64 10.45 -24.25
N ALA A 225 29.40 11.49 -23.47
CA ALA A 225 28.15 12.24 -23.47
C ALA A 225 28.20 13.38 -24.52
N ARG A 226 27.52 13.18 -25.66
CA ARG A 226 27.49 14.10 -26.82
C ARG A 226 27.13 15.56 -26.49
N GLY A 227 26.38 15.78 -25.41
CA GLY A 227 25.98 17.12 -24.97
C GLY A 227 27.00 17.84 -24.08
N THR A 228 28.15 17.25 -23.81
CA THR A 228 29.17 17.84 -22.95
C THR A 228 30.35 18.36 -23.77
N ALA A 229 31.03 19.39 -23.24
CA ALA A 229 32.21 19.97 -23.90
C ALA A 229 33.39 18.98 -24.00
N ASP A 230 33.40 17.95 -23.16
CA ASP A 230 34.45 16.93 -23.13
C ASP A 230 34.20 15.79 -24.15
N TYR A 231 33.10 15.82 -24.92
CA TYR A 231 32.76 14.74 -25.84
C TYR A 231 33.87 14.50 -26.87
N ASP A 232 34.41 13.29 -26.86
CA ASP A 232 35.44 12.85 -27.79
C ASP A 232 34.88 11.71 -28.67
N PRO A 233 34.52 11.98 -29.94
CA PRO A 233 33.89 10.99 -30.80
C PRO A 233 34.84 9.82 -31.09
N GLY A 234 34.49 8.64 -30.58
CA GLY A 234 35.22 7.41 -30.86
C GLY A 234 35.00 6.86 -32.27
N PRO A 235 35.64 5.72 -32.61
CA PRO A 235 35.51 5.07 -33.93
C PRO A 235 34.07 4.70 -34.31
N HIS A 236 33.20 4.55 -33.30
CA HIS A 236 31.79 4.21 -33.46
C HIS A 236 30.86 5.41 -33.22
N ALA A 237 31.39 6.63 -33.11
CA ALA A 237 30.58 7.83 -33.03
C ALA A 237 29.82 8.03 -34.35
N CYS A 238 28.66 8.70 -34.26
CA CYS A 238 27.92 9.07 -35.47
C CYS A 238 28.77 10.04 -36.29
N LEU A 239 28.82 9.83 -37.61
CA LEU A 239 29.52 10.72 -38.54
C LEU A 239 28.88 12.12 -38.59
N SER A 240 27.58 12.22 -38.29
CA SER A 240 26.88 13.49 -38.22
C SER A 240 27.07 14.15 -36.86
N PRO A 241 27.37 15.47 -36.80
CA PRO A 241 27.39 16.23 -35.54
C PRO A 241 26.03 16.24 -34.84
N ASP A 242 24.93 16.12 -35.60
CA ASP A 242 23.56 16.05 -35.07
C ASP A 242 23.26 14.69 -34.42
N GLY A 243 24.14 13.71 -34.62
CA GLY A 243 23.96 12.35 -34.15
C GLY A 243 23.02 11.50 -35.00
N TYR A 244 22.65 10.33 -34.48
CA TYR A 244 21.61 9.51 -35.10
C TYR A 244 20.26 9.98 -34.56
N PHE A 245 19.27 10.10 -35.45
CA PHE A 245 17.89 10.33 -35.02
C PHE A 245 17.49 9.20 -34.08
N ASP A 246 17.03 9.53 -32.87
CA ASP A 246 16.60 8.53 -31.91
C ASP A 246 15.27 7.91 -32.35
N THR A 247 15.37 6.86 -33.17
CA THR A 247 14.23 6.04 -33.58
C THR A 247 13.86 5.01 -32.53
N SER A 248 14.62 4.89 -31.44
CA SER A 248 14.35 3.86 -30.42
C SER A 248 13.11 4.18 -29.62
N LYS A 249 12.72 5.47 -29.57
CA LYS A 249 11.62 5.96 -28.72
C LYS A 249 11.76 5.55 -27.26
N LEU A 250 12.96 5.18 -26.82
CA LEU A 250 13.24 4.64 -25.48
C LEU A 250 12.84 5.62 -24.35
N ARG A 251 12.85 6.92 -24.63
CA ARG A 251 12.50 7.98 -23.68
C ARG A 251 11.08 8.50 -23.86
N ASP A 252 10.36 8.02 -24.86
CA ASP A 252 9.00 8.41 -25.17
C ASP A 252 8.06 7.47 -24.40
N LEU A 253 7.70 7.83 -23.17
CA LEU A 253 6.95 6.94 -22.28
C LEU A 253 5.55 6.61 -22.81
N LEU A 254 4.95 7.55 -23.55
CA LEU A 254 3.69 7.31 -24.25
C LEU A 254 3.84 6.28 -25.36
N TYR A 255 5.00 6.24 -26.02
CA TYR A 255 5.30 5.19 -26.99
C TYR A 255 5.29 3.80 -26.33
N ASN A 256 5.79 3.66 -25.10
CA ASN A 256 5.72 2.38 -24.37
C ASN A 256 4.28 1.96 -24.09
N VAL A 257 3.42 2.91 -23.69
CA VAL A 257 1.98 2.64 -23.48
C VAL A 257 1.32 2.14 -24.76
N GLN A 258 1.65 2.71 -25.91
CA GLN A 258 1.15 2.26 -27.21
C GLN A 258 1.59 0.83 -27.57
N GLN A 259 2.71 0.34 -27.01
CA GLN A 259 3.17 -1.03 -27.22
C GLN A 259 2.50 -2.05 -26.27
N CYS A 260 1.69 -1.62 -25.30
CA CYS A 260 1.04 -2.52 -24.36
C CYS A 260 0.04 -3.46 -25.05
N LYS A 261 -0.06 -4.70 -24.55
CA LYS A 261 -1.18 -5.60 -24.86
C LYS A 261 -2.43 -5.06 -24.17
N ILE A 262 -3.53 -4.89 -24.91
CA ILE A 262 -4.78 -4.36 -24.34
C ILE A 262 -5.72 -5.50 -23.98
N PHE A 263 -6.24 -5.48 -22.75
CA PHE A 263 -7.30 -6.35 -22.26
C PHE A 263 -8.50 -5.48 -21.90
N SER A 264 -9.59 -5.54 -22.68
CA SER A 264 -10.78 -4.75 -22.37
C SER A 264 -11.85 -5.54 -21.62
N THR A 265 -12.60 -4.86 -20.75
CA THR A 265 -13.81 -5.40 -20.13
C THR A 265 -14.88 -4.35 -19.96
N LYS A 266 -16.14 -4.78 -20.08
CA LYS A 266 -17.34 -3.97 -19.79
C LYS A 266 -17.78 -4.10 -18.34
N SER A 267 -17.29 -5.11 -17.64
CA SER A 267 -17.63 -5.40 -16.25
C SER A 267 -16.66 -4.66 -15.33
N GLU A 268 -17.18 -3.80 -14.46
CA GLU A 268 -16.37 -3.18 -13.41
C GLU A 268 -15.75 -4.25 -12.49
N GLU A 269 -16.46 -5.34 -12.25
CA GLU A 269 -15.97 -6.44 -11.41
C GLU A 269 -14.76 -7.13 -12.04
N ASP A 270 -14.85 -7.48 -13.32
CA ASP A 270 -13.75 -8.12 -14.06
C ASP A 270 -12.54 -7.19 -14.14
N PHE A 271 -12.75 -5.88 -14.33
CA PHE A 271 -11.66 -4.90 -14.35
C PHE A 271 -10.85 -4.95 -13.06
N TRP A 272 -11.53 -5.00 -11.91
CA TRP A 272 -10.86 -5.11 -10.62
C TRP A 272 -10.27 -6.49 -10.38
N GLU A 273 -10.95 -7.57 -10.79
CA GLU A 273 -10.44 -8.93 -10.66
C GLU A 273 -9.14 -9.13 -11.45
N TRP A 274 -9.11 -8.69 -12.71
CA TRP A 274 -7.92 -8.79 -13.57
C TRP A 274 -6.78 -7.92 -13.07
N ASN A 275 -7.11 -6.71 -12.60
CA ASN A 275 -6.13 -5.84 -11.97
C ASN A 275 -5.56 -6.51 -10.71
N MET A 276 -6.36 -7.26 -9.96
CA MET A 276 -5.93 -7.94 -8.73
C MET A 276 -5.13 -9.23 -8.98
N ASP A 277 -5.51 -10.01 -9.97
CA ASP A 277 -4.91 -11.30 -10.30
C ASP A 277 -4.75 -11.44 -11.82
N LEU A 278 -3.53 -11.23 -12.29
CA LEU A 278 -3.19 -11.28 -13.71
C LEU A 278 -3.38 -12.68 -14.32
N ASN A 279 -3.50 -13.73 -13.50
CA ASN A 279 -3.82 -15.08 -13.98
C ASN A 279 -5.27 -15.22 -14.45
N LEU A 280 -6.13 -14.24 -14.13
CA LEU A 280 -7.52 -14.18 -14.57
C LEU A 280 -7.67 -13.47 -15.92
N LEU A 281 -6.58 -12.92 -16.48
CA LEU A 281 -6.63 -12.26 -17.78
C LEU A 281 -7.07 -13.25 -18.87
N PRO A 282 -7.97 -12.83 -19.78
CA PRO A 282 -8.42 -13.69 -20.87
C PRO A 282 -7.26 -13.99 -21.82
N ASN A 283 -7.20 -15.23 -22.32
CA ASN A 283 -6.19 -15.64 -23.31
C ASN A 283 -6.38 -14.98 -24.69
N GLN A 284 -7.56 -14.43 -24.96
CA GLN A 284 -7.85 -13.71 -26.20
C GLN A 284 -7.76 -12.21 -25.96
N VAL A 285 -6.91 -11.57 -26.78
CA VAL A 285 -6.90 -10.13 -26.98
C VAL A 285 -8.08 -9.78 -27.88
N ASP A 286 -8.63 -8.57 -27.71
CA ASP A 286 -9.64 -8.02 -28.60
C ASP A 286 -9.18 -8.05 -30.07
N ASP A 287 -10.12 -7.96 -31.00
CA ASP A 287 -9.77 -7.87 -32.42
C ASP A 287 -8.88 -6.64 -32.69
N ALA A 288 -8.07 -6.72 -33.75
CA ALA A 288 -7.04 -5.73 -34.02
C ALA A 288 -7.58 -4.31 -34.30
N GLU A 289 -8.83 -4.18 -34.78
CA GLU A 289 -9.45 -2.89 -35.05
C GLU A 289 -9.87 -2.22 -33.74
N THR A 290 -10.59 -2.95 -32.88
CA THR A 290 -10.96 -2.50 -31.53
C THR A 290 -9.72 -2.16 -30.69
N ALA A 291 -8.65 -2.95 -30.79
CA ALA A 291 -7.43 -2.71 -30.05
C ALA A 291 -6.73 -1.40 -30.42
N GLU A 292 -6.75 -1.00 -31.70
CA GLU A 292 -6.11 0.24 -32.14
C GLU A 292 -6.90 1.48 -31.69
N GLU A 293 -8.24 1.44 -31.78
CA GLU A 293 -9.10 2.52 -31.26
C GLU A 293 -8.91 2.71 -29.74
N LEU A 294 -8.77 1.61 -29.00
CA LEU A 294 -8.50 1.66 -27.56
C LEU A 294 -7.09 2.16 -27.24
N ARG A 295 -6.08 1.92 -28.08
CA ARG A 295 -4.73 2.49 -27.91
C ARG A 295 -4.74 4.01 -28.02
N GLU A 296 -5.48 4.55 -28.99
CA GLU A 296 -5.59 6.00 -29.16
C GLU A 296 -6.25 6.64 -27.93
N GLN A 297 -7.40 6.09 -27.49
CA GLN A 297 -8.10 6.56 -26.29
C GLN A 297 -7.23 6.44 -25.03
N LEU A 298 -6.51 5.33 -24.86
CA LEU A 298 -5.60 5.11 -23.73
C LEU A 298 -4.45 6.12 -23.75
N SER A 299 -3.85 6.38 -24.91
CA SER A 299 -2.77 7.35 -25.05
C SER A 299 -3.23 8.77 -24.69
N GLU A 300 -4.44 9.16 -25.10
CA GLU A 300 -5.03 10.46 -24.76
C GLU A 300 -5.29 10.56 -23.25
N LEU A 301 -5.93 9.55 -22.67
CA LEU A 301 -6.28 9.52 -21.24
C LEU A 301 -5.01 9.57 -20.36
N VAL A 302 -4.02 8.72 -20.65
CA VAL A 302 -2.72 8.71 -19.92
C VAL A 302 -2.01 10.06 -20.03
N THR A 303 -2.09 10.73 -21.17
CA THR A 303 -1.47 12.06 -21.36
C THR A 303 -2.14 13.11 -20.49
N ASN A 304 -3.48 13.17 -20.51
CA ASN A 304 -4.25 14.11 -19.70
C ASN A 304 -3.97 13.93 -18.21
N ASP A 305 -3.93 12.68 -17.80
CA ASP A 305 -3.64 12.24 -16.45
C ASP A 305 -2.23 12.60 -16.00
N TYR A 306 -1.24 12.35 -16.87
CA TYR A 306 0.14 12.74 -16.62
C TYR A 306 0.27 14.25 -16.49
N ASP A 307 -0.38 15.04 -17.35
CA ASP A 307 -0.28 16.50 -17.31
C ASP A 307 -0.90 17.10 -16.04
N CYS A 308 -1.95 16.48 -15.50
CA CYS A 308 -2.64 16.92 -14.29
C CYS A 308 -1.98 16.44 -12.98
N ALA A 309 -1.09 15.44 -13.06
CA ALA A 309 -0.42 14.86 -11.92
C ALA A 309 0.62 15.81 -11.27
N ASP A 310 0.73 15.73 -9.94
CA ASP A 310 1.85 16.34 -9.21
C ASP A 310 3.18 15.60 -9.49
N GLN A 311 4.29 16.15 -9.02
CA GLN A 311 5.62 15.62 -9.33
C GLN A 311 5.83 14.19 -8.82
N ASP A 312 5.38 13.89 -7.60
CA ASP A 312 5.53 12.56 -7.00
C ASP A 312 4.70 11.53 -7.78
N HIS A 313 3.51 11.92 -8.23
CA HIS A 313 2.64 11.10 -9.05
C HIS A 313 3.21 10.88 -10.45
N LYS A 314 3.80 11.91 -11.08
CA LYS A 314 4.50 11.79 -12.36
C LYS A 314 5.65 10.79 -12.31
N GLU A 315 6.45 10.81 -11.24
CA GLU A 315 7.57 9.88 -11.08
C GLU A 315 7.11 8.42 -10.98
N ALA A 316 5.97 8.18 -10.35
CA ALA A 316 5.38 6.85 -10.27
C ALA A 316 4.74 6.41 -11.60
N MET A 317 4.03 7.29 -12.31
CA MET A 317 3.55 7.02 -13.67
C MET A 317 4.71 6.71 -14.62
N ASP A 318 5.80 7.48 -14.53
CA ASP A 318 7.04 7.26 -15.27
C ASP A 318 7.60 5.85 -15.06
N MET A 319 7.56 5.35 -13.83
CA MET A 319 8.00 3.99 -13.49
C MET A 319 7.04 2.95 -14.07
N GLN A 320 5.73 3.14 -13.92
CA GLN A 320 4.73 2.23 -14.48
C GLN A 320 4.80 2.13 -16.01
N MET A 321 4.90 3.26 -16.72
CA MET A 321 5.02 3.29 -18.19
C MET A 321 6.34 2.67 -18.69
N LYS A 322 7.39 2.61 -17.86
CA LYS A 322 8.65 1.94 -18.20
C LYS A 322 8.58 0.43 -18.03
N GLU A 323 7.84 -0.03 -17.03
CA GLU A 323 7.82 -1.46 -16.64
C GLU A 323 6.68 -2.24 -17.27
N SER A 324 5.57 -1.58 -17.59
CA SER A 324 4.35 -2.25 -18.06
C SER A 324 4.49 -2.75 -19.50
N ASP A 325 3.96 -3.94 -19.75
CA ASP A 325 3.87 -4.55 -21.07
C ASP A 325 2.41 -4.80 -21.52
N SER A 326 1.46 -4.49 -20.64
CA SER A 326 0.04 -4.73 -20.79
C SER A 326 -0.79 -3.60 -20.15
N ALA A 327 -1.99 -3.40 -20.65
CA ALA A 327 -2.97 -2.45 -20.15
C ALA A 327 -4.34 -3.14 -20.02
N ILE A 328 -4.93 -3.07 -18.83
CA ILE A 328 -6.31 -3.47 -18.59
C ILE A 328 -7.17 -2.23 -18.73
N VAL A 329 -8.19 -2.27 -19.59
CA VAL A 329 -9.04 -1.11 -19.86
C VAL A 329 -10.50 -1.45 -19.56
N GLN A 330 -11.17 -0.56 -18.82
CA GLN A 330 -12.62 -0.63 -18.62
C GLN A 330 -13.29 0.17 -19.73
N VAL A 331 -14.24 -0.42 -20.42
CA VAL A 331 -14.98 0.24 -21.52
C VAL A 331 -16.48 0.23 -21.26
N ASP A 332 -17.19 1.23 -21.75
CA ASP A 332 -18.65 1.28 -21.70
C ASP A 332 -19.30 0.39 -22.79
N TYR A 333 -20.63 0.44 -22.91
CA TYR A 333 -21.34 -0.32 -23.96
C TYR A 333 -21.06 0.18 -25.39
N ASN A 334 -20.57 1.42 -25.54
CA ASN A 334 -20.23 2.06 -26.80
C ASN A 334 -18.74 1.89 -27.17
N GLY A 335 -17.93 1.23 -26.33
CA GLY A 335 -16.48 1.11 -26.53
C GLY A 335 -15.69 2.34 -26.10
N THR A 336 -16.28 3.26 -25.32
CA THR A 336 -15.58 4.40 -24.75
C THR A 336 -14.79 3.97 -23.53
N LEU A 337 -13.52 4.34 -23.46
CA LEU A 337 -12.62 4.09 -22.33
C LEU A 337 -13.11 4.83 -21.08
N LEU A 338 -13.34 4.10 -20.00
CA LEU A 338 -13.79 4.60 -18.70
C LEU A 338 -12.66 4.69 -17.68
N ASP A 339 -11.79 3.68 -17.64
CA ASP A 339 -10.68 3.57 -16.68
C ASP A 339 -9.59 2.66 -17.28
N TYR A 340 -8.37 2.73 -16.75
CA TYR A 340 -7.28 1.86 -17.16
C TYR A 340 -6.33 1.50 -16.01
N CYS A 341 -5.59 0.42 -16.20
CA CYS A 341 -4.48 0.05 -15.34
C CYS A 341 -3.34 -0.50 -16.19
N LEU A 342 -2.15 0.09 -16.05
CA LEU A 342 -0.93 -0.45 -16.65
C LEU A 342 -0.37 -1.55 -15.75
N VAL A 343 -0.10 -2.71 -16.33
CA VAL A 343 0.34 -3.90 -15.61
C VAL A 343 1.54 -4.53 -16.30
N THR A 344 2.40 -5.14 -15.48
CA THR A 344 3.55 -5.92 -15.97
C THR A 344 3.20 -7.40 -15.90
N THR A 345 3.09 -8.07 -17.03
CA THR A 345 2.97 -9.53 -17.10
C THR A 345 4.36 -10.15 -17.01
N SER A 346 4.90 -10.26 -15.80
CA SER A 346 6.18 -10.95 -15.58
C SER A 346 6.12 -12.37 -16.17
N ASP A 347 7.26 -12.87 -16.65
CA ASP A 347 7.42 -14.29 -16.97
C ASP A 347 7.01 -15.11 -15.72
N PRO A 348 6.17 -16.16 -15.83
CA PRO A 348 5.63 -16.90 -14.68
C PRO A 348 6.68 -17.53 -13.76
N ASP A 349 7.96 -17.48 -14.14
CA ASP A 349 9.09 -17.96 -13.35
C ASP A 349 9.70 -16.89 -12.41
N GLU A 350 9.32 -15.61 -12.50
CA GLU A 350 9.68 -14.57 -11.53
C GLU A 350 8.53 -14.31 -10.55
N ASP A 351 8.75 -14.55 -9.25
CA ASP A 351 7.78 -14.37 -8.17
C ASP A 351 7.02 -13.04 -8.31
N MET A 352 5.73 -13.12 -8.67
CA MET A 352 4.90 -11.94 -8.92
C MET A 352 4.79 -11.06 -7.67
N VAL A 353 5.23 -9.81 -7.82
CA VAL A 353 5.05 -8.75 -6.85
C VAL A 353 3.85 -7.90 -7.28
N PRO A 354 2.85 -7.67 -6.41
CA PRO A 354 1.85 -6.64 -6.67
C PRO A 354 2.54 -5.27 -6.73
N GLN A 355 2.63 -4.68 -7.92
CA GLN A 355 3.23 -3.36 -8.16
C GLN A 355 2.36 -2.26 -7.55
N THR A 356 3.02 -1.20 -7.05
CA THR A 356 2.42 0.02 -6.51
C THR A 356 1.56 0.70 -7.58
N ARG A 357 0.30 0.99 -7.27
CA ARG A 357 -0.74 1.37 -8.24
C ARG A 357 -1.07 2.84 -8.14
N MET A 358 -0.80 3.60 -9.18
CA MET A 358 -1.36 4.94 -9.31
C MET A 358 -2.54 4.91 -10.26
N ARG A 359 -3.69 5.37 -9.75
CA ARG A 359 -4.87 5.66 -10.56
C ARG A 359 -4.75 7.09 -11.01
N THR A 360 -5.08 7.31 -12.26
CA THR A 360 -5.28 8.63 -12.80
C THR A 360 -6.74 8.76 -13.27
N LYS A 361 -7.30 9.97 -13.17
CA LYS A 361 -8.74 10.21 -13.29
C LYS A 361 -9.03 10.99 -14.58
N ALA A 362 -9.91 10.43 -15.41
CA ALA A 362 -10.72 11.19 -16.38
C ALA A 362 -11.66 12.20 -15.69
#